data_AF-A0A1I2LME9-F1
#
_entry.id   AF-A0A1I2LME9-F1
#
_cell.length_a   1.000
_cell.length_b   1.000
_cell.length_c   1.000
_cell.angle_alpha   90.00
_cell.angle_beta   90.00
_cell.angle_gamma   90.00
#
_symmetry.space_group_name_H-M   'P 1'
#
loop_
_entity.id
_entity.type
_entity.pdbx_description
1 polymer ?
#
loop_
_entity_poly.entity_id
_entity_poly.type
_entity_poly.pdbx_seq_one_letter_code
_entity_poly.pdbx_strand_id
1 'polypeptide(L)' 'MDDDDGPRRRSPEGNFGAASLLASESLERYSLDELDARLALLDQEIARIRAYRQKSAAHMLAADALFRPKTR' A
#
# COMPACT_ATOMS: atom_id res chain seq x y z
N MET A 1 12.69 20.03 9.64
CA MET A 1 12.51 18.76 8.92
C MET A 1 11.34 19.06 8.01
N ASP A 2 11.60 19.40 6.75
CA ASP A 2 10.51 19.73 5.82
C ASP A 2 9.73 18.45 5.51
N ASP A 3 8.47 18.45 5.92
CA ASP A 3 7.50 17.44 5.59
C ASP A 3 7.26 17.47 4.07
N ASP A 4 7.97 16.61 3.37
CA ASP A 4 7.65 16.20 1.99
C ASP A 4 6.35 15.38 2.00
N ASP A 5 5.25 16.06 2.38
CA ASP A 5 3.86 15.57 2.41
C ASP A 5 3.19 15.71 1.03
N GLY A 6 3.99 15.97 -0.01
CA GLY A 6 3.57 15.85 -1.38
C GLY A 6 3.30 14.38 -1.72
N PRO A 7 2.32 14.08 -2.59
CA PRO A 7 2.15 12.72 -3.10
C PRO A 7 3.47 12.28 -3.73
N ARG A 8 4.14 11.30 -3.11
CA ARG A 8 5.37 10.72 -3.62
C ARG A 8 5.18 10.44 -5.11
N ARG A 9 6.10 10.94 -5.93
CA ARG A 9 6.08 10.66 -7.38
C ARG A 9 5.87 9.16 -7.54
N ARG A 10 4.78 8.77 -8.23
CA ARG A 10 4.51 7.37 -8.58
C ARG A 10 5.80 6.82 -9.16
N SER A 11 6.44 5.90 -8.44
CA SER A 11 7.65 5.27 -8.91
C SER A 11 7.38 4.72 -10.31
N PRO A 12 8.33 4.86 -11.25
CA PRO A 12 8.16 4.31 -12.58
C PRO A 12 7.81 2.82 -12.48
N GLU A 13 6.99 2.38 -13.43
CA GLU A 13 6.33 1.08 -13.55
C GLU A 13 7.06 -0.07 -12.83
N GLY A 14 6.38 -0.69 -11.85
CA GLY A 14 6.82 -1.94 -11.21
C GLY A 14 7.62 -1.81 -9.90
N ASN A 15 8.01 -0.61 -9.47
CA ASN A 15 8.66 -0.41 -8.18
C ASN A 15 7.66 0.01 -7.10
N PHE A 16 7.22 -0.94 -6.26
CA PHE A 16 6.37 -0.72 -5.10
C PHE A 16 7.18 -0.52 -3.80
N GLY A 17 8.44 -0.08 -3.91
CA GLY A 17 9.33 0.13 -2.78
C GLY A 17 9.72 -1.16 -2.08
N ALA A 18 9.54 -1.22 -0.76
CA ALA A 18 9.91 -2.37 0.05
C ALA A 18 9.22 -3.68 -0.38
N ALA A 19 8.01 -3.62 -0.94
CA ALA A 19 7.32 -4.79 -1.47
C ALA A 19 8.05 -5.40 -2.69
N SER A 20 8.61 -4.57 -3.57
CA SER A 20 9.42 -5.06 -4.70
C SER A 20 10.73 -5.69 -4.21
N LEU A 21 11.35 -5.16 -3.14
CA LEU A 21 12.53 -5.76 -2.53
C LEU A 21 12.21 -7.13 -1.90
N LEU A 22 11.10 -7.22 -1.17
CA LEU A 22 10.62 -8.46 -0.55
C LEU A 22 10.44 -9.58 -1.58
N ALA A 23 9.89 -9.27 -2.75
CA ALA A 23 9.64 -10.23 -3.84
C ALA A 23 10.94 -10.74 -4.50
N SER A 24 12.03 -9.97 -4.41
CA SER A 24 13.33 -10.34 -4.97
C SER A 24 14.20 -11.19 -4.04
N GLU A 25 13.76 -11.38 -2.79
CA GLU A 25 14.54 -12.09 -1.78
C GLU A 25 14.45 -13.61 -1.92
N SER A 26 15.57 -14.31 -1.74
CA SER A 26 15.61 -15.78 -1.76
C SER A 26 15.03 -16.36 -0.47
N LEU A 27 14.03 -17.24 -0.62
CA LEU A 27 13.37 -17.91 0.52
C LEU A 27 14.08 -19.19 0.98
N GLU A 28 15.07 -19.68 0.23
CA GLU A 28 15.73 -20.97 0.46
C GLU A 28 16.53 -21.03 1.79
N ARG A 29 16.83 -19.87 2.38
CA ARG A 29 17.64 -19.76 3.59
C ARG A 29 16.82 -19.79 4.88
N TYR A 30 15.50 -19.71 4.78
CA TYR A 30 14.61 -19.66 5.92
C TYR A 30 14.11 -21.05 6.30
N SER A 31 14.01 -21.28 7.61
CA SER A 31 13.25 -22.39 8.18
C SER A 31 11.74 -22.18 7.99
N LEU A 32 10.95 -23.24 8.18
CA LEU A 32 9.49 -23.17 8.10
C LEU A 32 8.91 -22.18 9.13
N ASP A 33 9.40 -22.21 10.38
CA ASP A 33 8.94 -21.33 11.44
C ASP A 33 9.21 -19.84 11.11
N GLU A 34 10.35 -19.54 10.49
CA GLU A 34 10.68 -18.18 10.04
C GLU A 34 9.77 -17.73 8.89
N LEU A 35 9.44 -18.63 7.96
CA LEU A 35 8.49 -18.34 6.88
C LEU A 35 7.09 -18.08 7.42
N ASP A 36 6.64 -18.87 8.39
CA ASP A 36 5.33 -18.68 9.03
C ASP A 36 5.25 -17.36 9.80
N ALA A 37 6.29 -17.02 10.57
CA ALA A 37 6.37 -15.73 11.25
C ALA A 37 6.37 -14.55 10.25
N ARG A 38 7.07 -14.69 9.13
CA ARG A 38 7.09 -13.69 8.06
C ARG A 38 5.73 -13.54 7.40
N LEU A 39 5.04 -14.63 7.10
CA LEU A 39 3.68 -14.60 6.55
C LEU A 39 2.72 -13.87 7.49
N ALA A 40 2.74 -14.18 8.79
CA ALA A 40 1.89 -13.54 9.77
C ALA A 40 2.05 -12.01 9.80
N LEU A 41 3.29 -11.52 9.70
CA LEU A 41 3.58 -10.07 9.63
C LEU A 41 3.07 -9.45 8.32
N LEU A 42 3.28 -10.13 7.19
CA LEU A 42 2.85 -9.63 5.87
C LEU A 42 1.31 -9.58 5.78
N ASP A 43 0.60 -10.56 6.33
CA ASP A 43 -0.86 -10.57 6.35
C ASP A 43 -1.44 -9.42 7.19
N GLN A 44 -0.83 -9.13 8.35
CA GLN A 44 -1.20 -7.96 9.16
C GLN A 44 -0.98 -6.66 8.39
N GLU A 45 0.13 -6.55 7.66
CA GLU A 45 0.43 -5.38 6.85
C GLU A 45 -0.55 -5.22 5.67
N ILE A 46 -0.90 -6.31 4.99
CA ILE A 46 -1.92 -6.32 3.95
C ILE A 46 -3.26 -5.85 4.52
N ALA A 47 -3.67 -6.35 5.69
CA ALA A 47 -4.89 -5.91 6.35
C ALA A 47 -4.87 -4.40 6.65
N ARG A 48 -3.74 -3.89 7.18
CA ARG A 48 -3.52 -2.46 7.45
C ARG A 48 -3.66 -1.61 6.19
N ILE A 49 -3.00 -2.00 5.10
CA ILE A 49 -3.06 -1.28 3.81
C ILE A 49 -4.48 -1.30 3.23
N ARG A 50 -5.18 -2.45 3.29
CA ARG A 50 -6.57 -2.57 2.83
C ARG A 50 -7.50 -1.63 3.59
N ALA A 51 -7.38 -1.59 4.93
CA ALA A 51 -8.17 -0.69 5.76
C ALA A 51 -7.92 0.79 5.42
N TYR A 52 -6.65 1.18 5.25
CA TYR A 52 -6.30 2.54 4.84
C TYR A 52 -6.86 2.88 3.46
N ARG A 53 -6.71 1.99 2.47
CA ARG A 53 -7.25 2.19 1.12
C ARG A 53 -8.77 2.37 1.12
N GLN A 54 -9.50 1.56 1.90
CA GLN A 54 -10.94 1.68 2.02
C GLN A 54 -11.35 3.04 2.60
N LYS A 55 -10.66 3.51 3.65
CA LYS A 55 -10.87 4.84 4.22
C LYS A 55 -10.63 5.94 3.18
N SER A 56 -9.51 5.89 2.45
CA SER A 56 -9.21 6.87 1.40
C SER A 56 -10.24 6.85 0.25
N ALA A 57 -10.72 5.67 -0.15
CA ALA A 57 -11.75 5.54 -1.19
C ALA A 57 -13.08 6.18 -0.75
N ALA A 58 -13.48 6.04 0.51
CA ALA A 58 -14.66 6.70 1.05
C ALA A 58 -14.55 8.24 0.99
N HIS A 59 -13.36 8.78 1.26
CA HIS A 59 -13.10 10.22 1.12
C HIS A 59 -13.19 10.67 -0.35
N MET A 60 -12.66 9.89 -1.30
CA MET A 60 -12.79 10.20 -2.73
C MET A 60 -14.26 10.20 -3.18
N LEU A 61 -15.05 9.20 -2.79
CA LEU A 61 -16.48 9.14 -3.13
C LEU A 61 -17.26 10.32 -2.56
N ALA A 62 -16.96 10.76 -1.34
CA ALA A 62 -17.57 11.93 -0.74
C ALA A 62 -17.20 13.23 -1.50
N ALA A 63 -15.93 13.37 -1.89
CA ALA A 63 -15.48 14.49 -2.70
C ALA A 63 -16.15 14.48 -4.09
N ASP A 64 -16.24 13.33 -4.75
CA ASP A 64 -16.92 13.21 -6.04
C ASP A 64 -18.41 13.59 -5.94
N ALA A 65 -19.09 13.24 -4.85
CA ALA A 65 -20.49 13.63 -4.63
C ALA A 65 -20.66 15.16 -4.45
N LEU A 66 -19.69 15.82 -3.83
CA LEU A 66 -19.73 17.26 -3.53
C LEU A 66 -19.27 18.13 -4.70
N PHE A 67 -18.27 17.68 -5.45
CA PHE A 67 -17.55 18.52 -6.42
C PHE A 67 -17.78 18.11 -7.87
N ARG A 68 -18.55 17.05 -8.16
CA ARG A 68 -18.85 16.68 -9.54
C ARG A 68 -19.65 17.80 -10.23
N PRO A 69 -19.18 18.32 -11.38
CA PRO A 69 -19.91 19.34 -12.12
C PRO A 69 -21.26 18.76 -12.58
N LYS A 70 -22.34 19.49 -12.32
CA LYS A 70 -23.66 19.21 -12.87
C LYS A 70 -23.57 19.38 -14.39
N THR A 71 -23.40 18.27 -15.11
CA THR A 71 -23.47 18.27 -16.57
C THR A 71 -24.87 18.78 -16.93
N ARG A 72 -24.94 19.91 -17.64
CA ARG A 72 -26.18 20.45 -18.22
C ARG A 72 -26.54 19.70 -19.49
#